data_AF-A0A085FXA9-F1
#
_entry.id   AF-A0A085FXA9-F1
#
_cell.length_a   1.000
_cell.length_b   1.000
_cell.length_c   1.000
_cell.angle_alpha   90.00
_cell.angle_beta   90.00
_cell.angle_gamma   90.00
#
_symmetry.space_group_name_H-M   'P 1'
#
loop_
_entity.id
_entity.type
_entity.pdbx_description
1 polymer ?
#
loop_
_entity_poly.entity_id
_entity_poly.type
_entity_poly.pdbx_seq_one_letter_code
_entity_poly.pdbx_strand_id
1 'polypeptide(L)'
;MSYVPRWRSLIAGLVAASTLVACGGGGGGTDAVATPVGVTPPANIVPDTAAPTATGSIAVDGRNWINYRRTQLGVPVVTENVLINNAALGHSEYLRTNRVMSHDQAAGKPGFTGVTLKDRLNAAGYTIPANGYAYGEVISGVTNGTGFFMAEELVTAIYHRFVMFEPKFREIGTGAATSSSGYSYFTADFASRGGFGPGIAANAVVTWPFNGQTGVVPNFMSDTEEPDPVPDRNEVGYPISVHANIDAPLTMQTFTVRPRGGANLEVLVVNSSSTASQRTAIAIIPLARLAAATTYDVSFSGTVNGSPVSRDWSFTTR
;
A
#
# COMPACT_ATOMS: atom_id res chain seq x y z
N MET A 1 -14.79 64.19 8.72
CA MET A 1 -13.65 63.26 8.76
C MET A 1 -14.20 61.91 9.13
N SER A 2 -14.49 61.07 8.13
CA SER A 2 -15.26 59.84 8.27
C SER A 2 -14.32 58.68 7.99
N TYR A 3 -13.92 57.96 9.04
CA TYR A 3 -12.97 56.85 8.95
C TYR A 3 -13.70 55.57 8.52
N VAL A 4 -13.31 55.02 7.37
CA VAL A 4 -13.72 53.69 6.89
C VAL A 4 -12.69 52.66 7.39
N PRO A 5 -13.07 51.57 8.07
CA PRO A 5 -12.12 50.51 8.37
C PRO A 5 -11.98 49.57 7.17
N ARG A 6 -10.73 49.40 6.73
CA ARG A 6 -10.32 48.46 5.67
C ARG A 6 -10.44 47.01 6.16
N TRP A 7 -11.21 46.23 5.41
CA TRP A 7 -11.22 44.76 5.41
C TRP A 7 -9.78 44.24 5.26
N ARG A 8 -9.31 43.45 6.23
CA ARG A 8 -8.15 42.57 6.06
C ARG A 8 -8.69 41.14 5.98
N SER A 9 -8.78 40.62 4.76
CA SER A 9 -9.00 39.20 4.52
C SER A 9 -7.75 38.44 4.98
N LEU A 10 -7.85 37.77 6.13
CA LEU A 10 -6.86 36.78 6.56
C LEU A 10 -7.13 35.51 5.76
N ILE A 11 -6.27 35.23 4.78
CA ILE A 11 -6.21 33.92 4.12
C ILE A 11 -5.66 32.94 5.15
N ALA A 12 -6.54 32.10 5.71
CA ALA A 12 -6.13 30.96 6.52
C ALA A 12 -5.48 29.93 5.59
N GLY A 13 -4.16 29.78 5.68
CA GLY A 13 -3.43 28.70 5.04
C GLY A 13 -3.82 27.37 5.68
N LEU A 14 -4.45 26.49 4.89
CA LEU A 14 -4.70 25.10 5.27
C LEU A 14 -3.36 24.35 5.38
N VAL A 15 -3.04 23.93 6.60
CA VAL A 15 -1.91 23.06 6.92
C VAL A 15 -2.38 21.61 6.75
N ALA A 16 -1.98 20.95 5.67
CA ALA A 16 -2.21 19.52 5.48
C ALA A 16 -0.86 18.79 5.50
N ALA A 17 -0.55 18.14 6.63
CA ALA A 17 0.45 17.08 6.69
C ALA A 17 -0.31 15.75 6.57
N SER A 18 -0.30 15.14 5.38
CA SER A 18 -0.93 13.84 5.16
C SER A 18 0.12 12.77 5.38
N THR A 19 0.08 12.12 6.55
CA THR A 19 0.80 10.86 6.76
C THR A 19 -0.18 9.73 6.43
N LEU A 20 0.15 8.92 5.44
CA LEU A 20 -0.47 7.59 5.31
C LEU A 20 0.24 6.70 6.32
N VAL A 21 -0.15 6.85 7.59
CA VAL A 21 0.20 5.88 8.62
C VAL A 21 -0.79 4.74 8.45
N ALA A 22 -0.40 3.68 7.77
CA ALA A 22 -0.93 2.37 8.11
C ALA A 22 -0.52 2.13 9.58
N CYS A 23 -1.50 1.82 10.44
CA CYS A 23 -1.43 1.81 11.92
C CYS A 23 -0.10 1.31 12.52
N GLY A 24 0.40 1.80 13.66
CA GLY A 24 -0.24 2.58 14.70
C GLY A 24 0.76 3.12 15.73
N GLY A 25 0.37 4.18 16.42
CA GLY A 25 1.16 4.79 17.49
C GLY A 25 0.59 4.49 18.87
N GLY A 26 1.45 4.03 19.78
CA GLY A 26 1.46 4.41 21.19
C GLY A 26 0.73 3.51 22.18
N GLY A 27 1.48 2.70 22.92
CA GLY A 27 1.01 2.09 24.16
C GLY A 27 2.04 1.11 24.73
N GLY A 28 2.81 1.54 25.73
CA GLY A 28 3.78 0.68 26.41
C GLY A 28 3.10 -0.52 27.07
N GLY A 29 3.52 -1.72 26.69
CA GLY A 29 3.06 -2.98 27.25
C GLY A 29 3.99 -4.10 26.78
N THR A 30 4.54 -4.81 27.77
CA THR A 30 5.51 -5.92 27.72
C THR A 30 5.52 -6.79 26.46
N ASP A 31 6.75 -7.02 25.97
CA ASP A 31 7.15 -7.88 24.86
C ASP A 31 6.41 -9.24 24.83
N ALA A 32 5.50 -9.39 23.87
CA ALA A 32 5.12 -10.69 23.34
C ALA A 32 5.91 -10.94 22.05
N VAL A 33 6.75 -11.97 22.05
CA VAL A 33 7.47 -12.44 20.87
C VAL A 33 6.43 -12.95 19.86
N ALA A 34 6.15 -12.17 18.82
CA ALA A 34 5.37 -12.66 17.70
C ALA A 34 6.20 -13.72 16.93
N THR A 35 5.71 -14.95 16.91
CA THR A 35 6.23 -16.01 16.04
C THR A 35 6.06 -15.60 14.58
N PRO A 36 7.05 -15.86 13.70
CA PRO A 36 6.93 -15.54 12.28
C PRO A 36 5.81 -16.40 11.68
N VAL A 37 4.68 -15.78 11.35
CA VAL A 37 3.62 -16.43 10.59
C VAL A 37 4.13 -16.56 9.16
N GLY A 38 4.41 -17.79 8.74
CA GLY A 38 4.78 -18.08 7.36
C GLY A 38 3.59 -17.83 6.44
N VAL A 39 3.71 -16.85 5.56
CA VAL A 39 2.83 -16.65 4.41
C VAL A 39 2.73 -17.96 3.63
N THR A 40 1.52 -18.40 3.30
CA THR A 40 1.31 -19.50 2.33
C THR A 40 1.02 -18.87 0.97
N PRO A 41 1.98 -18.92 0.02
CA PRO A 41 1.89 -18.28 -1.29
C PRO A 41 0.69 -18.72 -2.13
N PRO A 42 0.16 -17.86 -3.01
CA PRO A 42 -0.40 -18.33 -4.27
C PRO A 42 0.69 -19.08 -5.04
N ALA A 43 0.40 -20.32 -5.48
CA ALA A 43 1.35 -21.11 -6.28
C ALA A 43 1.80 -20.35 -7.54
N ASN A 44 3.13 -20.35 -7.78
CA ASN A 44 3.89 -19.84 -8.92
C ASN A 44 3.21 -18.68 -9.67
N ILE A 45 3.64 -17.44 -9.37
CA ILE A 45 3.37 -16.30 -10.26
C ILE A 45 4.00 -16.64 -11.61
N VAL A 46 3.19 -16.99 -12.60
CA VAL A 46 3.62 -17.07 -13.99
C VAL A 46 3.49 -15.63 -14.53
N PRO A 47 4.59 -14.90 -14.74
CA PRO A 47 4.52 -13.54 -15.22
C PRO A 47 3.93 -13.55 -16.64
N ASP A 48 3.05 -12.59 -16.96
CA ASP A 48 2.62 -12.42 -18.35
C ASP A 48 3.79 -11.91 -19.22
N THR A 49 3.60 -11.87 -20.54
CA THR A 49 4.68 -11.49 -21.47
C THR A 49 5.14 -10.04 -21.34
N ALA A 50 4.41 -9.20 -20.60
CA ALA A 50 4.75 -7.80 -20.34
C ALA A 50 5.44 -7.59 -18.97
N ALA A 51 5.51 -8.64 -18.14
CA ALA A 51 6.16 -8.56 -16.84
C ALA A 51 7.68 -8.35 -16.97
N PRO A 52 8.30 -7.66 -15.99
CA PRO A 52 9.74 -7.45 -15.99
C PRO A 52 10.51 -8.77 -15.89
N THR A 53 11.70 -8.81 -16.49
CA THR A 53 12.62 -9.94 -16.33
C THR A 53 13.23 -9.92 -14.93
N ALA A 54 13.22 -11.06 -14.24
CA ALA A 54 13.86 -11.19 -12.93
C ALA A 54 15.39 -11.07 -13.06
N THR A 55 15.98 -10.27 -12.18
CA THR A 55 17.42 -10.02 -12.10
C THR A 55 18.10 -10.94 -11.08
N GLY A 56 17.33 -11.57 -10.19
CA GLY A 56 17.83 -12.36 -9.07
C GLY A 56 18.08 -11.55 -7.80
N SER A 57 17.97 -10.23 -7.86
CA SER A 57 18.01 -9.36 -6.68
C SER A 57 16.59 -9.11 -6.17
N ILE A 58 16.29 -9.57 -4.95
CA ILE A 58 14.97 -9.39 -4.31
C ILE A 58 14.56 -7.90 -4.31
N ALA A 59 15.48 -7.00 -3.95
CA ALA A 59 15.19 -5.58 -3.88
C ALA A 59 14.85 -4.97 -5.25
N VAL A 60 15.61 -5.32 -6.29
CA VAL A 60 15.40 -4.81 -7.66
C VAL A 60 14.15 -5.42 -8.28
N ASP A 61 13.98 -6.74 -8.14
CA ASP A 61 12.85 -7.47 -8.68
C ASP A 61 11.55 -6.98 -8.02
N GLY A 62 11.54 -6.79 -6.70
CA GLY A 62 10.40 -6.23 -5.98
C GLY A 62 10.02 -4.84 -6.49
N ARG A 63 10.99 -3.91 -6.59
CA ARG A 63 10.74 -2.57 -7.15
C ARG A 63 10.17 -2.62 -8.57
N ASN A 64 10.74 -3.45 -9.43
CA ASN A 64 10.31 -3.58 -10.81
C ASN A 64 8.88 -4.13 -10.89
N TRP A 65 8.55 -5.11 -10.05
CA TRP A 65 7.21 -5.66 -9.96
C TRP A 65 6.19 -4.64 -9.46
N ILE A 66 6.54 -3.84 -8.45
CA ILE A 66 5.71 -2.75 -7.94
C ILE A 66 5.38 -1.75 -9.06
N ASN A 67 6.40 -1.25 -9.77
CA ASN A 67 6.18 -0.32 -10.86
C ASN A 67 5.37 -0.95 -12.01
N TYR A 68 5.58 -2.24 -12.31
CA TYR A 68 4.78 -2.97 -13.28
C TYR A 68 3.29 -3.06 -12.86
N ARG A 69 2.98 -3.32 -11.59
CA ARG A 69 1.58 -3.26 -11.11
C ARG A 69 1.00 -1.85 -11.13
N ARG A 70 1.82 -0.83 -10.81
CA ARG A 70 1.41 0.59 -10.92
C ARG A 70 1.06 0.97 -12.36
N THR A 71 1.82 0.53 -13.37
CA THR A 71 1.49 0.81 -14.78
C THR A 71 0.18 0.13 -15.21
N GLN A 72 -0.05 -1.11 -14.80
CA GLN A 72 -1.31 -1.82 -15.09
C GLN A 72 -2.53 -1.12 -14.49
N LEU A 73 -2.38 -0.55 -13.29
CA LEU A 73 -3.41 0.23 -12.61
C LEU A 73 -3.63 1.62 -13.22
N GLY A 74 -2.71 2.12 -14.06
CA GLY A 74 -2.74 3.48 -14.60
C GLY A 74 -2.26 4.55 -13.61
N VAL A 75 -1.44 4.15 -12.62
CA VAL A 75 -0.83 5.04 -11.64
C VAL A 75 0.61 5.37 -12.07
N PRO A 76 1.11 6.61 -11.88
CA PRO A 76 2.48 6.94 -12.22
C PRO A 76 3.50 6.02 -11.56
N VAL A 77 4.48 5.56 -12.33
CA VAL A 77 5.64 4.85 -11.78
C VAL A 77 6.44 5.77 -10.86
N VAL A 78 7.07 5.16 -9.86
CA VAL A 78 7.95 5.84 -8.91
C VAL A 78 9.41 5.61 -9.30
N THR A 79 10.21 6.67 -9.21
CA THR A 79 11.64 6.65 -9.58
C THR A 79 12.47 6.12 -8.42
N GLU A 80 13.48 5.29 -8.71
CA GLU A 80 14.42 4.86 -7.68
C GLU A 80 15.18 6.05 -7.07
N ASN A 81 15.27 6.08 -5.74
CA ASN A 81 16.15 6.99 -5.01
C ASN A 81 17.11 6.20 -4.11
N VAL A 82 18.41 6.39 -4.32
CA VAL A 82 19.47 5.66 -3.60
C VAL A 82 19.52 5.95 -2.10
N LEU A 83 19.10 7.13 -1.65
CA LEU A 83 19.03 7.45 -0.22
C LEU A 83 17.87 6.69 0.44
N ILE A 84 16.77 6.52 -0.27
CA ILE A 84 15.65 5.70 0.20
C ILE A 84 16.03 4.21 0.18
N ASN A 85 16.78 3.72 -0.83
CA ASN A 85 17.33 2.35 -0.83
C ASN A 85 18.16 2.08 0.44
N ASN A 86 18.98 3.05 0.86
CA ASN A 86 19.81 2.90 2.06
C ASN A 86 18.95 2.74 3.32
N ALA A 87 17.85 3.50 3.43
CA ALA A 87 16.90 3.36 4.54
C ALA A 87 16.23 1.98 4.53
N ALA A 88 15.68 1.58 3.38
CA ALA A 88 15.00 0.29 3.21
C ALA A 88 15.93 -0.91 3.47
N LEU A 89 17.17 -0.88 2.94
CA LEU A 89 18.17 -1.92 3.18
C LEU A 89 18.58 -1.97 4.65
N GLY A 90 18.85 -0.82 5.27
CA GLY A 90 19.16 -0.73 6.69
C GLY A 90 18.04 -1.32 7.55
N HIS A 91 16.78 -1.09 7.18
CA HIS A 91 15.65 -1.67 7.89
C HIS A 91 15.54 -3.19 7.69
N SER A 92 15.64 -3.70 6.46
CA SER A 92 15.66 -5.14 6.20
C SER A 92 16.79 -5.87 6.96
N GLU A 93 17.98 -5.26 7.04
CA GLU A 93 19.10 -5.81 7.83
C GLU A 93 18.84 -5.77 9.34
N TYR A 94 18.19 -4.71 9.83
CA TYR A 94 17.74 -4.63 11.22
C TYR A 94 16.74 -5.74 11.55
N LEU A 95 15.73 -5.95 10.70
CA LEU A 95 14.71 -7.01 10.87
C LEU A 95 15.37 -8.39 10.90
N ARG A 96 16.27 -8.66 9.96
CA ARG A 96 17.05 -9.91 9.88
C ARG A 96 17.93 -10.14 11.10
N THR A 97 18.66 -9.11 11.53
CA THR A 97 19.61 -9.21 12.66
C THR A 97 18.89 -9.45 13.98
N ASN A 98 17.73 -8.82 14.16
CA ASN A 98 16.96 -8.88 15.40
C ASN A 98 15.87 -9.96 15.38
N ARG A 99 15.65 -10.63 14.23
CA ARG A 99 14.64 -11.68 14.01
C ARG A 99 13.23 -11.20 14.37
N VAL A 100 12.86 -10.03 13.87
CA VAL A 100 11.55 -9.40 14.10
C VAL A 100 10.91 -9.01 12.78
N MET A 101 9.58 -8.89 12.77
CA MET A 101 8.81 -8.23 11.71
C MET A 101 8.06 -7.07 12.35
N SER A 102 8.46 -5.85 12.01
CA SER A 102 7.87 -4.62 12.55
C SER A 102 8.25 -3.43 11.67
N HIS A 103 7.35 -2.45 11.53
CA HIS A 103 7.65 -1.19 10.88
C HIS A 103 8.56 -0.27 11.71
N ASP A 104 8.67 -0.52 13.02
CA ASP A 104 9.47 0.28 13.92
C ASP A 104 10.75 -0.44 14.35
N GLN A 105 11.79 0.35 14.64
CA GLN A 105 13.01 -0.14 15.26
C GLN A 105 13.07 0.26 16.74
N ALA A 106 13.70 -0.58 17.56
CA ALA A 106 13.95 -0.30 18.97
C ALA A 106 15.36 0.26 19.16
N ALA A 107 15.46 1.41 19.83
CA ALA A 107 16.73 2.05 20.12
C ALA A 107 17.67 1.13 20.92
N GLY A 108 18.97 1.15 20.59
CA GLY A 108 20.00 0.33 21.24
C GLY A 108 20.13 -1.11 20.72
N LYS A 109 19.25 -1.55 19.81
CA LYS A 109 19.39 -2.84 19.12
C LYS A 109 20.44 -2.75 17.99
N PRO A 110 21.16 -3.85 17.68
CA PRO A 110 22.12 -3.88 16.57
C PRO A 110 21.47 -3.49 15.23
N GLY A 111 22.17 -2.68 14.44
CA GLY A 111 21.67 -2.18 13.15
C GLY A 111 20.64 -1.06 13.24
N PHE A 112 20.38 -0.50 14.44
CA PHE A 112 19.45 0.62 14.61
C PHE A 112 19.89 1.86 13.82
N THR A 113 18.97 2.40 13.02
CA THR A 113 19.15 3.63 12.23
C THR A 113 18.11 4.70 12.54
N GLY A 114 16.96 4.32 13.10
CA GLY A 114 15.89 5.22 13.49
C GLY A 114 14.61 4.46 13.84
N VAL A 115 13.84 4.96 14.81
CA VAL A 115 12.63 4.27 15.29
C VAL A 115 11.60 4.17 14.17
N THR A 116 11.15 5.31 13.65
CA THR A 116 10.12 5.38 12.61
C THR A 116 10.73 5.40 11.21
N LEU A 117 9.92 5.10 10.17
CA LEU A 117 10.33 5.29 8.77
C LEU A 117 10.91 6.68 8.52
N LYS A 118 10.28 7.74 9.05
CA LYS A 118 10.76 9.11 8.91
C LYS A 118 12.16 9.29 9.47
N ASP A 119 12.44 8.73 10.65
CA ASP A 119 13.75 8.80 11.29
C ASP A 119 14.80 8.08 10.45
N ARG A 120 14.46 6.90 9.90
CA ARG A 120 15.34 6.13 9.02
C ARG A 120 15.64 6.83 7.71
N LEU A 121 14.63 7.44 7.07
CA LEU A 121 14.80 8.25 5.86
C LEU A 121 15.72 9.45 6.13
N ASN A 122 15.50 10.16 7.23
CA ASN A 122 16.36 11.29 7.63
C ASN A 122 17.80 10.82 7.92
N ALA A 123 17.98 9.70 8.63
CA ALA A 123 19.29 9.13 8.93
C ALA A 123 20.04 8.69 7.67
N ALA A 124 19.33 8.24 6.64
CA ALA A 124 19.88 7.90 5.33
C ALA A 124 20.17 9.13 4.44
N GLY A 125 19.92 10.35 4.92
CA GLY A 125 20.11 11.60 4.19
C GLY A 125 18.94 11.99 3.28
N TYR A 126 17.86 11.19 3.24
CA TYR A 126 16.61 11.59 2.61
C TYR A 126 15.80 12.46 3.59
N THR A 127 16.25 13.70 3.80
CA THR A 127 15.59 14.62 4.72
C THR A 127 14.15 14.91 4.31
N ILE A 128 13.22 14.67 5.23
CA ILE A 128 11.80 14.98 5.09
C ILE A 128 11.55 16.43 5.55
N PRO A 129 11.04 17.32 4.67
CA PRO A 129 10.77 18.71 5.02
C PRO A 129 9.59 18.86 5.99
N ALA A 130 9.36 20.08 6.48
CA ALA A 130 8.22 20.37 7.35
C ALA A 130 6.86 20.26 6.65
N ASN A 131 6.81 20.46 5.32
CA ASN A 131 5.61 20.45 4.51
C ASN A 131 5.88 19.91 3.10
N GLY A 132 4.81 19.61 2.35
CA GLY A 132 4.93 19.15 0.96
C GLY A 132 5.66 17.81 0.85
N TYR A 133 5.33 16.87 1.73
CA TYR A 133 5.86 15.52 1.72
C TYR A 133 4.78 14.47 1.94
N ALA A 134 5.06 13.26 1.49
CA ALA A 134 4.40 12.04 1.91
C ALA A 134 5.45 10.92 1.94
N TYR A 135 5.24 9.94 2.81
CA TYR A 135 6.02 8.71 2.81
C TYR A 135 5.13 7.54 3.26
N GLY A 136 5.53 6.33 2.92
CA GLY A 136 4.93 5.08 3.37
C GLY A 136 5.89 3.92 3.18
N GLU A 137 5.70 2.85 3.92
CA GLU A 137 6.54 1.66 3.88
C GLU A 137 5.67 0.42 3.78
N VAL A 138 6.18 -0.57 3.07
CA VAL A 138 5.66 -1.94 3.08
C VAL A 138 6.81 -2.91 3.34
N ILE A 139 6.56 -3.93 4.17
CA ILE A 139 7.56 -4.94 4.52
C ILE A 139 7.01 -6.35 4.30
N SER A 140 7.83 -7.26 3.81
CA SER A 140 7.50 -8.67 3.65
C SER A 140 8.62 -9.56 4.21
N GLY A 141 8.24 -10.73 4.72
CA GLY A 141 9.14 -11.71 5.31
C GLY A 141 8.69 -13.15 4.98
N VAL A 142 9.50 -13.89 4.22
CA VAL A 142 9.13 -15.26 3.79
C VAL A 142 10.35 -16.17 3.64
N THR A 143 10.15 -17.48 3.87
CA THR A 143 11.15 -18.51 3.55
C THR A 143 10.96 -18.91 2.09
N ASN A 144 11.93 -18.59 1.23
CA ASN A 144 11.83 -18.58 -0.24
C ASN A 144 10.97 -17.42 -0.76
N GLY A 145 11.57 -16.49 -1.50
CA GLY A 145 10.83 -15.36 -2.04
C GLY A 145 11.67 -14.57 -3.03
N THR A 146 11.31 -14.65 -4.30
CA THR A 146 11.80 -13.70 -5.29
C THR A 146 11.21 -12.32 -4.99
N GLY A 147 11.84 -11.25 -5.47
CA GLY A 147 11.27 -9.91 -5.29
C GLY A 147 9.88 -9.77 -5.90
N PHE A 148 9.61 -10.46 -7.02
CA PHE A 148 8.28 -10.49 -7.64
C PHE A 148 7.24 -11.09 -6.70
N PHE A 149 7.60 -12.20 -6.07
CA PHE A 149 6.73 -12.90 -5.15
C PHE A 149 6.38 -12.01 -3.94
N MET A 150 7.40 -11.49 -3.26
CA MET A 150 7.21 -10.67 -2.06
C MET A 150 6.44 -9.38 -2.35
N ALA A 151 6.67 -8.75 -3.51
CA ALA A 151 5.91 -7.58 -3.92
C ALA A 151 4.43 -7.90 -4.26
N GLU A 152 4.16 -9.05 -4.90
CA GLU A 152 2.78 -9.45 -5.22
C GLU A 152 1.95 -9.79 -3.97
N GLU A 153 2.56 -10.37 -2.95
CA GLU A 153 1.90 -10.60 -1.66
C GLU A 153 1.48 -9.28 -1.02
N LEU A 154 2.35 -8.27 -1.06
CA LEU A 154 2.04 -6.93 -0.54
C LEU A 154 0.98 -6.20 -1.38
N VAL A 155 0.92 -6.44 -2.69
CA VAL A 155 -0.22 -5.98 -3.51
C VAL A 155 -1.50 -6.72 -3.13
N THR A 156 -1.43 -7.97 -2.69
CA THR A 156 -2.61 -8.73 -2.27
C THR A 156 -3.16 -8.22 -0.93
N ALA A 157 -2.28 -7.90 0.03
CA ALA A 157 -2.62 -7.34 1.35
C ALA A 157 -3.15 -5.89 1.25
N ILE A 158 -4.23 -5.56 1.96
CA ILE A 158 -5.03 -4.34 1.72
C ILE A 158 -4.36 -3.04 2.16
N TYR A 159 -3.86 -2.98 3.38
CA TYR A 159 -3.18 -1.81 3.90
C TYR A 159 -1.89 -1.53 3.13
N HIS A 160 -1.15 -2.59 2.79
CA HIS A 160 0.05 -2.50 1.96
C HIS A 160 -0.28 -2.00 0.54
N ARG A 161 -1.35 -2.54 -0.08
CA ARG A 161 -1.83 -2.08 -1.39
C ARG A 161 -2.18 -0.59 -1.40
N PHE A 162 -2.80 -0.06 -0.34
CA PHE A 162 -3.09 1.37 -0.24
C PHE A 162 -1.82 2.22 -0.32
N VAL A 163 -0.73 1.78 0.31
CA VAL A 163 0.57 2.46 0.21
C VAL A 163 1.16 2.30 -1.19
N MET A 164 1.22 1.07 -1.71
CA MET A 164 1.88 0.77 -2.98
C MET A 164 1.21 1.41 -4.20
N PHE A 165 -0.09 1.71 -4.12
CA PHE A 165 -0.86 2.32 -5.20
C PHE A 165 -1.23 3.78 -4.95
N GLU A 166 -0.75 4.41 -3.88
CA GLU A 166 -0.88 5.86 -3.70
C GLU A 166 -0.27 6.60 -4.92
N PRO A 167 -1.08 7.36 -5.67
CA PRO A 167 -0.61 7.94 -6.92
C PRO A 167 0.42 9.05 -6.82
N LYS A 168 0.49 9.74 -5.68
CA LYS A 168 1.30 10.95 -5.52
C LYS A 168 2.70 10.76 -4.94
N PHE A 169 3.11 9.51 -4.73
CA PHE A 169 4.53 9.20 -4.54
C PHE A 169 5.34 9.49 -5.82
N ARG A 170 6.58 9.95 -5.64
CA ARG A 170 7.51 10.26 -6.73
C ARG A 170 8.66 9.26 -6.78
N GLU A 171 9.07 8.83 -5.60
CA GLU A 171 10.31 8.10 -5.39
C GLU A 171 10.03 6.82 -4.61
N ILE A 172 10.84 5.80 -4.89
CA ILE A 172 10.84 4.54 -4.15
C ILE A 172 12.29 4.17 -3.84
N GLY A 173 12.50 3.53 -2.70
CA GLY A 173 13.70 2.76 -2.46
C GLY A 173 13.35 1.38 -1.94
N THR A 174 14.16 0.39 -2.30
CA THR A 174 13.96 -1.00 -1.90
C THR A 174 15.24 -1.59 -1.31
N GLY A 175 15.05 -2.45 -0.33
CA GLY A 175 16.12 -3.18 0.35
C GLY A 175 15.67 -4.60 0.67
N ALA A 176 16.63 -5.52 0.73
CA ALA A 176 16.36 -6.88 1.14
C ALA A 176 17.55 -7.47 1.88
N ALA A 177 17.27 -8.35 2.84
CA ALA A 177 18.29 -9.07 3.60
C ALA A 177 17.82 -10.52 3.83
N THR A 178 18.67 -11.50 3.51
CA THR A 178 18.33 -12.92 3.65
C THR A 178 19.15 -13.55 4.76
N SER A 179 18.48 -14.22 5.68
CA SER A 179 19.11 -14.99 6.76
C SER A 179 19.77 -16.26 6.23
N SER A 180 20.66 -16.86 7.03
CA SER A 180 21.31 -18.13 6.69
C SER A 180 20.34 -19.30 6.56
N SER A 181 19.13 -19.21 7.13
CA SER A 181 18.06 -20.20 6.98
C SER A 181 17.22 -19.99 5.71
N GLY A 182 17.55 -19.01 4.87
CA GLY A 182 16.81 -18.70 3.64
C GLY A 182 15.53 -17.89 3.85
N TYR A 183 15.30 -17.35 5.06
CA TYR A 183 14.22 -16.40 5.32
C TYR A 183 14.66 -15.01 4.86
N SER A 184 13.95 -14.43 3.90
CA SER A 184 14.22 -13.13 3.29
C SER A 184 13.31 -12.06 3.86
N TYR A 185 13.89 -10.91 4.18
CA TYR A 185 13.21 -9.67 4.53
C TYR A 185 13.29 -8.73 3.33
N PHE A 186 12.18 -8.09 2.98
CA PHE A 186 12.08 -7.09 1.92
C PHE A 186 11.37 -5.85 2.46
N THR A 187 11.93 -4.68 2.18
CA THR A 187 11.35 -3.38 2.51
C THR A 187 11.24 -2.55 1.24
N ALA A 188 10.08 -1.93 1.02
CA ALA A 188 9.90 -0.90 0.01
C ALA A 188 9.35 0.38 0.63
N ASP A 189 10.13 1.44 0.54
CA ASP A 189 9.82 2.76 1.06
C ASP A 189 9.44 3.67 -0.09
N PHE A 190 8.28 4.29 0.01
CA PHE A 190 7.79 5.27 -0.96
C PHE A 190 7.90 6.66 -0.36
N ALA A 191 8.28 7.63 -1.19
CA ALA A 191 8.34 9.00 -0.73
C ALA A 191 8.05 10.03 -1.82
N SER A 192 7.75 11.23 -1.34
CA SER A 192 7.64 12.45 -2.10
C SER A 192 8.08 13.58 -1.19
N ARG A 193 8.99 14.44 -1.65
CA ARG A 193 9.42 15.65 -0.92
C ARG A 193 9.58 16.82 -1.88
N GLY A 194 9.36 18.04 -1.38
CA GLY A 194 9.34 19.22 -2.23
C GLY A 194 8.11 19.30 -3.13
N GLY A 195 6.98 18.78 -2.64
CA GLY A 195 5.72 18.65 -3.36
C GLY A 195 5.43 17.22 -3.82
N PHE A 196 4.17 16.96 -4.14
CA PHE A 196 3.68 15.66 -4.56
C PHE A 196 4.01 15.32 -6.01
N GLY A 197 3.93 14.04 -6.35
CA GLY A 197 4.03 13.54 -7.71
C GLY A 197 2.84 13.92 -8.58
N PRO A 198 2.90 13.59 -9.89
CA PRO A 198 1.86 13.97 -10.83
C PRO A 198 0.48 13.40 -10.47
N GLY A 199 0.44 12.26 -9.77
CA GLY A 199 -0.81 11.60 -9.42
C GLY A 199 -1.59 11.10 -10.64
N ILE A 200 -2.84 10.73 -10.40
CA ILE A 200 -3.84 10.48 -11.44
C ILE A 200 -4.65 11.75 -11.74
N ALA A 201 -5.49 11.69 -12.77
CA ALA A 201 -6.41 12.78 -13.12
C ALA A 201 -7.21 13.27 -11.89
N ALA A 202 -7.42 14.58 -11.80
CA ALA A 202 -8.22 15.17 -10.73
C ALA A 202 -9.64 14.57 -10.73
N ASN A 203 -10.21 14.39 -9.54
CA ASN A 203 -11.56 13.84 -9.35
C ASN A 203 -11.76 12.44 -9.96
N ALA A 204 -10.68 11.65 -10.10
CA ALA A 204 -10.73 10.29 -10.60
C ALA A 204 -10.32 9.28 -9.52
N VAL A 205 -10.70 8.03 -9.76
CA VAL A 205 -10.15 6.86 -9.07
C VAL A 205 -9.59 5.88 -10.10
N VAL A 206 -8.60 5.11 -9.67
CA VAL A 206 -8.13 3.87 -10.31
C VAL A 206 -8.63 2.66 -9.53
N THR A 207 -8.71 1.49 -10.17
CA THR A 207 -9.37 0.29 -9.61
C THR A 207 -8.44 -0.92 -9.62
N TRP A 208 -8.38 -1.67 -8.53
CA TRP A 208 -7.65 -2.94 -8.44
C TRP A 208 -8.56 -4.07 -7.93
N PRO A 209 -8.61 -5.27 -8.54
CA PRO A 209 -8.06 -5.62 -9.84
C PRO A 209 -8.44 -4.61 -10.94
N PHE A 210 -7.56 -4.40 -11.92
CA PHE A 210 -7.83 -3.45 -13.00
C PHE A 210 -8.88 -3.99 -13.97
N ASN A 211 -9.51 -3.09 -14.74
CA ASN A 211 -10.58 -3.48 -15.65
C ASN A 211 -10.06 -4.48 -16.70
N GLY A 212 -10.73 -5.63 -16.79
CA GLY A 212 -10.38 -6.72 -17.69
C GLY A 212 -9.22 -7.59 -17.19
N GLN A 213 -8.73 -7.40 -15.95
CA GLN A 213 -7.67 -8.24 -15.40
C GLN A 213 -8.09 -9.71 -15.37
N THR A 214 -7.26 -10.59 -15.88
CA THR A 214 -7.45 -12.04 -15.83
C THR A 214 -6.42 -12.67 -14.91
N GLY A 215 -6.66 -13.93 -14.51
CA GLY A 215 -5.71 -14.68 -13.68
C GLY A 215 -5.66 -14.20 -12.22
N VAL A 216 -6.67 -13.45 -11.76
CA VAL A 216 -6.73 -12.96 -10.38
C VAL A 216 -6.85 -14.15 -9.43
N VAL A 217 -6.05 -14.17 -8.37
CA VAL A 217 -6.17 -15.25 -7.37
C VAL A 217 -7.54 -15.16 -6.69
N PRO A 218 -8.18 -16.29 -6.34
CA PRO A 218 -9.56 -16.27 -5.84
C PRO A 218 -9.68 -15.82 -4.37
N ASN A 219 -8.59 -15.80 -3.62
CA ASN A 219 -8.59 -15.63 -2.17
C ASN A 219 -7.50 -14.66 -1.68
N PHE A 220 -7.65 -14.30 -0.41
CA PHE A 220 -6.67 -13.61 0.42
C PHE A 220 -6.67 -14.28 1.81
N MET A 221 -5.50 -14.38 2.43
CA MET A 221 -5.33 -14.91 3.78
C MET A 221 -5.15 -13.74 4.74
N SER A 222 -6.22 -13.38 5.46
CA SER A 222 -6.32 -12.16 6.27
C SER A 222 -5.28 -12.08 7.38
N ASP A 223 -5.00 -13.21 8.04
CA ASP A 223 -4.02 -13.35 9.12
C ASP A 223 -2.56 -13.05 8.70
N THR A 224 -2.31 -12.82 7.39
CA THR A 224 -0.99 -12.45 6.86
C THR A 224 -0.76 -10.94 6.78
N GLU A 225 -1.74 -10.15 7.22
CA GLU A 225 -1.67 -8.70 7.26
C GLU A 225 -1.81 -8.20 8.70
N GLU A 226 -1.05 -7.17 9.06
CA GLU A 226 -1.12 -6.52 10.37
C GLU A 226 -1.38 -5.02 10.16
N PRO A 227 -2.48 -4.45 10.72
CA PRO A 227 -3.54 -5.15 11.46
C PRO A 227 -4.35 -6.09 10.55
N ASP A 228 -4.92 -7.16 11.14
CA ASP A 228 -5.78 -8.10 10.41
C ASP A 228 -7.10 -7.40 9.98
N PRO A 229 -7.40 -7.29 8.66
CA PRO A 229 -8.62 -6.64 8.21
C PRO A 229 -9.89 -7.47 8.44
N VAL A 230 -9.80 -8.78 8.67
CA VAL A 230 -10.93 -9.69 8.92
C VAL A 230 -10.63 -10.63 10.10
N PRO A 231 -10.63 -10.12 11.35
CA PRO A 231 -10.13 -10.84 12.52
C PRO A 231 -10.80 -12.20 12.82
N ASP A 232 -12.04 -12.38 12.37
CA ASP A 232 -12.81 -13.61 12.63
C ASP A 232 -12.60 -14.67 11.54
N ARG A 233 -11.81 -14.39 10.50
CA ARG A 233 -11.67 -15.31 9.36
C ARG A 233 -10.44 -15.06 8.49
N ASN A 234 -9.58 -16.08 8.44
CA ASN A 234 -8.39 -16.07 7.62
C ASN A 234 -8.67 -16.11 6.10
N GLU A 235 -9.23 -17.19 5.55
CA GLU A 235 -9.44 -17.28 4.11
C GLU A 235 -10.69 -16.52 3.65
N VAL A 236 -10.47 -15.47 2.87
CA VAL A 236 -11.51 -14.57 2.34
C VAL A 236 -11.38 -14.42 0.82
N GLY A 237 -12.35 -13.78 0.16
CA GLY A 237 -12.23 -13.49 -1.28
C GLY A 237 -11.17 -12.43 -1.58
N TYR A 238 -10.61 -12.45 -2.80
CA TYR A 238 -9.59 -11.47 -3.17
C TYR A 238 -10.12 -10.03 -3.04
N PRO A 239 -9.44 -9.16 -2.29
CA PRO A 239 -9.91 -7.81 -2.05
C PRO A 239 -9.92 -6.95 -3.30
N ILE A 240 -10.87 -6.03 -3.38
CA ILE A 240 -11.09 -5.12 -4.51
C ILE A 240 -11.04 -3.69 -3.98
N SER A 241 -10.33 -2.79 -4.64
CA SER A 241 -10.05 -1.45 -4.11
C SER A 241 -10.11 -0.37 -5.17
N VAL A 242 -10.44 0.84 -4.73
CA VAL A 242 -10.32 2.08 -5.50
C VAL A 242 -9.35 3.03 -4.81
N HIS A 243 -8.59 3.79 -5.60
CA HIS A 243 -7.56 4.71 -5.10
C HIS A 243 -7.67 6.07 -5.77
N ALA A 244 -7.63 7.13 -4.97
CA ALA A 244 -7.56 8.53 -5.35
C ALA A 244 -6.18 9.10 -4.99
N ASN A 245 -5.91 10.34 -5.41
CA ASN A 245 -4.70 11.06 -5.00
C ASN A 245 -4.70 11.37 -3.48
N ILE A 246 -3.53 11.38 -2.83
CA ILE A 246 -3.40 11.67 -1.38
C ILE A 246 -4.06 12.98 -0.90
N ASP A 247 -4.22 13.95 -1.79
CA ASP A 247 -4.79 15.28 -1.53
C ASP A 247 -6.24 15.42 -2.00
N ALA A 248 -6.90 14.30 -2.33
CA ALA A 248 -8.27 14.26 -2.83
C ALA A 248 -9.12 13.27 -2.00
N PRO A 249 -9.84 13.74 -0.96
CA PRO A 249 -10.62 12.87 -0.09
C PRO A 249 -11.66 12.06 -0.85
N LEU A 250 -11.73 10.76 -0.57
CA LEU A 250 -12.61 9.80 -1.20
C LEU A 250 -13.74 9.40 -0.24
N THR A 251 -14.98 9.50 -0.73
CA THR A 251 -16.16 8.95 -0.06
C THR A 251 -16.82 7.89 -0.93
N MET A 252 -17.47 6.92 -0.30
CA MET A 252 -18.20 5.84 -0.95
C MET A 252 -19.69 5.98 -0.66
N GLN A 253 -20.51 5.88 -1.69
CA GLN A 253 -21.95 5.63 -1.56
C GLN A 253 -22.26 4.14 -1.77
N THR A 254 -21.72 3.53 -2.83
CA THR A 254 -21.85 2.08 -3.07
C THR A 254 -20.53 1.46 -3.52
N PHE A 255 -20.29 0.22 -3.11
CA PHE A 255 -19.20 -0.60 -3.63
C PHE A 255 -19.62 -2.08 -3.57
N THR A 256 -19.84 -2.69 -4.73
CA THR A 256 -20.38 -4.05 -4.83
C THR A 256 -19.57 -4.90 -5.79
N VAL A 257 -19.59 -6.21 -5.57
CA VAL A 257 -19.03 -7.22 -6.47
C VAL A 257 -20.00 -8.39 -6.57
N ARG A 258 -20.13 -8.96 -7.77
CA ARG A 258 -20.95 -10.14 -8.04
C ARG A 258 -20.34 -10.99 -9.14
N PRO A 259 -20.49 -12.32 -9.13
CA PRO A 259 -20.21 -13.10 -10.32
C PRO A 259 -21.15 -12.65 -11.45
N ARG A 260 -20.67 -12.65 -12.70
CA ARG A 260 -21.45 -12.19 -13.85
C ARG A 260 -22.77 -12.97 -13.96
N GLY A 261 -23.88 -12.24 -13.96
CA GLY A 261 -25.23 -12.82 -13.97
C GLY A 261 -25.75 -13.31 -12.61
N GLY A 262 -24.96 -13.20 -11.54
CA GLY A 262 -25.35 -13.54 -10.18
C GLY A 262 -25.70 -12.34 -9.30
N ALA A 263 -25.98 -12.62 -8.03
CA ALA A 263 -26.27 -11.65 -6.98
C ALA A 263 -24.99 -11.05 -6.36
N ASN A 264 -25.12 -9.89 -5.72
CA ASN A 264 -24.02 -9.27 -4.97
C ASN A 264 -23.51 -10.20 -3.86
N LEU A 265 -22.19 -10.26 -3.72
CA LEU A 265 -21.54 -10.93 -2.62
C LEU A 265 -21.65 -10.10 -1.34
N GLU A 266 -21.64 -10.77 -0.20
CA GLU A 266 -21.39 -10.13 1.09
C GLU A 266 -19.92 -9.68 1.16
N VAL A 267 -19.70 -8.45 1.62
CA VAL A 267 -18.37 -7.85 1.67
C VAL A 267 -18.15 -7.09 2.98
N LEU A 268 -16.89 -7.05 3.42
CA LEU A 268 -16.41 -6.10 4.42
C LEU A 268 -15.80 -4.88 3.74
N VAL A 269 -16.05 -3.69 4.26
CA VAL A 269 -15.44 -2.45 3.76
C VAL A 269 -14.22 -2.09 4.60
N VAL A 270 -13.10 -1.78 3.94
CA VAL A 270 -11.86 -1.30 4.57
C VAL A 270 -11.51 0.07 4.00
N ASN A 271 -11.20 1.03 4.86
CA ASN A 271 -10.84 2.40 4.46
C ASN A 271 -9.36 2.64 4.73
N SER A 272 -8.68 3.43 3.89
CA SER A 272 -7.29 3.84 4.13
C SER A 272 -7.10 4.74 5.35
N SER A 273 -8.17 5.36 5.84
CA SER A 273 -8.20 6.12 7.08
C SER A 273 -9.57 6.03 7.76
N SER A 274 -9.58 5.98 9.10
CA SER A 274 -10.82 6.12 9.87
C SER A 274 -11.41 7.54 9.73
N THR A 275 -10.56 8.55 9.54
CA THR A 275 -10.94 9.94 9.32
C THR A 275 -11.40 10.16 7.88
N ALA A 276 -12.69 10.46 7.67
CA ALA A 276 -13.27 10.59 6.34
C ALA A 276 -12.55 11.61 5.43
N SER A 277 -12.09 12.74 5.97
CA SER A 277 -11.35 13.76 5.21
C SER A 277 -9.93 13.35 4.81
N GLN A 278 -9.42 12.23 5.32
CA GLN A 278 -8.09 11.69 5.03
C GLN A 278 -8.16 10.39 4.22
N ARG A 279 -9.36 9.89 3.90
CA ARG A 279 -9.53 8.69 3.09
C ARG A 279 -9.15 8.99 1.66
N THR A 280 -8.31 8.16 1.08
CA THR A 280 -7.83 8.27 -0.31
C THR A 280 -7.96 6.94 -1.03
N ALA A 281 -8.13 5.84 -0.31
CA ALA A 281 -8.46 4.55 -0.87
C ALA A 281 -9.53 3.84 -0.03
N ILE A 282 -10.35 3.04 -0.71
CA ILE A 282 -11.41 2.22 -0.11
C ILE A 282 -11.34 0.86 -0.77
N ALA A 283 -11.47 -0.20 0.02
CA ALA A 283 -11.55 -1.57 -0.44
C ALA A 283 -12.83 -2.25 0.05
N ILE A 284 -13.28 -3.23 -0.72
CA ILE A 284 -14.20 -4.28 -0.28
C ILE A 284 -13.48 -5.62 -0.29
N ILE A 285 -13.70 -6.41 0.75
CA ILE A 285 -13.21 -7.78 0.88
C ILE A 285 -14.44 -8.68 0.77
N PRO A 286 -14.62 -9.43 -0.34
CA PRO A 286 -15.66 -10.44 -0.41
C PRO A 286 -15.48 -11.41 0.75
N LEU A 287 -16.58 -11.69 1.46
CA LEU A 287 -16.47 -12.62 2.55
C LEU A 287 -16.13 -14.00 1.96
N ALA A 288 -16.99 -14.65 1.18
CA ALA A 288 -16.60 -15.93 0.59
C ALA A 288 -15.38 -15.85 -0.35
N ARG A 289 -14.52 -16.89 -0.35
CA ARG A 289 -13.53 -17.15 -1.41
C ARG A 289 -14.22 -17.04 -2.77
N LEU A 290 -13.59 -16.37 -3.72
CA LEU A 290 -14.14 -16.24 -5.07
C LEU A 290 -14.08 -17.60 -5.80
N ALA A 291 -15.07 -17.86 -6.65
CA ALA A 291 -15.05 -19.00 -7.53
C ALA A 291 -13.90 -18.86 -8.54
N ALA A 292 -13.25 -19.97 -8.88
CA ALA A 292 -12.20 -20.03 -9.90
C ALA A 292 -12.80 -19.81 -11.30
N ALA A 293 -11.96 -19.38 -12.26
CA ALA A 293 -12.34 -19.19 -13.67
C ALA A 293 -13.67 -18.42 -13.87
N THR A 294 -13.94 -17.44 -12.99
CA THR A 294 -15.22 -16.72 -12.93
C THR A 294 -14.99 -15.24 -13.15
N THR A 295 -15.78 -14.64 -14.03
CA THR A 295 -15.79 -13.18 -14.21
C THR A 295 -16.68 -12.54 -13.15
N TYR A 296 -16.12 -11.56 -12.44
CA TYR A 296 -16.80 -10.75 -11.46
C TYR A 296 -17.03 -9.34 -12.01
N ASP A 297 -18.28 -8.87 -11.91
CA ASP A 297 -18.65 -7.49 -12.22
C ASP A 297 -18.61 -6.68 -10.92
N VAL A 298 -17.94 -5.53 -10.95
CA VAL A 298 -17.73 -4.63 -9.81
C VAL A 298 -18.30 -3.26 -10.13
N SER A 299 -18.98 -2.65 -9.16
CA SER A 299 -19.50 -1.30 -9.26
C SER A 299 -19.09 -0.47 -8.05
N PHE A 300 -18.62 0.75 -8.29
CA PHE A 300 -18.30 1.74 -7.28
C PHE A 300 -19.01 3.06 -7.63
N SER A 301 -19.64 3.68 -6.63
CA SER A 301 -20.08 5.07 -6.68
C SER A 301 -19.62 5.82 -5.44
N GLY A 302 -19.10 7.03 -5.64
CA GLY A 302 -18.42 7.81 -4.63
C GLY A 302 -18.35 9.29 -4.95
N THR A 303 -17.62 10.01 -4.10
CA THR A 303 -17.08 11.32 -4.49
C THR A 303 -15.57 11.38 -4.25
N VAL A 304 -14.86 12.08 -5.13
CA VAL A 304 -13.45 12.47 -4.94
C VAL A 304 -13.42 13.99 -4.82
N ASN A 305 -12.96 14.49 -3.68
CA ASN A 305 -12.97 15.91 -3.35
C ASN A 305 -14.34 16.58 -3.59
N GLY A 306 -15.41 15.88 -3.18
CA GLY A 306 -16.81 16.32 -3.36
C GLY A 306 -17.38 16.17 -4.78
N SER A 307 -16.55 15.87 -5.78
CA SER A 307 -17.02 15.62 -7.15
C SER A 307 -17.48 14.16 -7.32
N PRO A 308 -18.68 13.90 -7.87
CA PRO A 308 -19.15 12.54 -8.10
C PRO A 308 -18.21 11.73 -9.00
N VAL A 309 -18.00 10.46 -8.65
CA VAL A 309 -17.27 9.50 -9.47
C VAL A 309 -17.96 8.15 -9.41
N SER A 310 -18.05 7.49 -10.57
CA SER A 310 -18.53 6.11 -10.68
C SER A 310 -17.58 5.28 -11.54
N ARG A 311 -17.48 3.99 -11.22
CA ARG A 311 -16.74 2.99 -12.00
C ARG A 311 -17.52 1.69 -12.04
N ASP A 312 -17.67 1.14 -13.23
CA ASP A 312 -18.10 -0.23 -13.45
C ASP A 312 -16.99 -0.94 -14.22
N TRP A 313 -16.55 -2.09 -13.73
CA TRP A 313 -15.49 -2.88 -14.34
C TRP A 313 -15.66 -4.36 -14.04
N SER A 314 -14.82 -5.18 -14.66
CA SER A 314 -14.80 -6.61 -14.36
C SER A 314 -13.38 -7.17 -14.29
N PHE A 315 -13.23 -8.29 -13.60
CA PHE A 315 -12.01 -9.09 -13.61
C PHE A 315 -12.37 -10.58 -13.61
N THR A 316 -11.42 -11.43 -13.97
CA THR A 316 -11.61 -12.88 -14.04
C THR A 316 -10.59 -13.59 -13.16
N THR A 317 -11.08 -14.46 -12.28
CA THR A 317 -10.24 -15.30 -11.43
C THR A 317 -9.55 -16.42 -12.22
N ARG A 318 -8.39 -16.87 -11.74
CA ARG A 318 -7.72 -18.07 -12.27
C ARG A 318 -8.42 -19.36 -11.89
#